data_AF-A0A946ZGI4-F1
#
_entry.id   AF-A0A946ZGI4-F1
#
_cell.length_a   1.000
_cell.length_b   1.000
_cell.length_c   1.000
_cell.angle_alpha   90.00
_cell.angle_beta   90.00
_cell.angle_gamma   90.00
#
_symmetry.space_group_name_H-M   'P 1'
#
loop_
_entity.id
_entity.type
_entity.pdbx_description
1 polymer ?
#
loop_
_entity_poly.entity_id
_entity_poly.type
_entity_poly.pdbx_seq_one_letter_code
_entity_poly.pdbx_strand_id
1 'polypeptide(L)'
;MTYLRRLACVLVLIGALNQASAQANQTPIQELSLNSGTIDNQFEYVIRRSNSWQDFKVIKKNWMYTLKAHTLDSLKALHEQLESTKTVVETQKAEIDQLQSNLGNTQSTLDATNLEKDSMSLFGLQMSKGAYNTMLWSVIAGLFVLLLVFIFKFRNSNAVTRAAKIALEETEQEFEEHRRVALEREQKVRRQLQDEINKQKGMA
;
A
#
# COMPACT_ATOMS: atom_id res chain seq x y z
N MET A 1 17.47 29.82 28.86
CA MET A 1 16.27 30.22 29.63
C MET A 1 15.05 29.31 29.46
N THR A 2 14.91 28.56 28.37
CA THR A 2 13.77 27.65 28.14
C THR A 2 13.78 26.39 29.01
N TYR A 3 14.97 25.82 29.29
CA TYR A 3 15.11 24.63 30.14
C TYR A 3 14.81 24.89 31.63
N LEU A 4 15.19 26.07 32.14
CA LEU A 4 14.93 26.47 33.53
C LEU A 4 13.43 26.65 33.79
N ARG A 5 12.69 27.19 32.81
CA ARG A 5 11.22 27.31 32.87
C ARG A 5 10.53 25.93 32.85
N ARG A 6 11.02 24.98 32.05
CA ARG A 6 10.48 23.62 31.99
C ARG A 6 10.71 22.85 33.30
N LEU A 7 11.88 23.03 33.93
CA LEU A 7 12.22 22.38 35.21
C LEU A 7 11.38 22.93 36.38
N ALA A 8 11.11 24.24 36.37
CA ALA A 8 10.19 24.86 37.33
C ALA A 8 8.74 24.34 37.18
N CYS A 9 8.26 24.12 35.96
CA CYS A 9 6.93 23.54 35.73
C CYS A 9 6.82 22.09 36.23
N VAL A 10 7.88 21.29 36.10
CA VAL A 10 7.89 19.90 36.62
C VAL A 10 7.87 19.88 38.15
N LEU A 11 8.59 20.79 38.82
CA LEU A 11 8.57 20.91 40.28
C LEU A 11 7.19 21.34 40.84
N VAL A 12 6.48 22.22 40.14
CA VAL A 12 5.12 22.63 40.53
C VAL A 12 4.11 21.50 40.33
N LEU A 13 4.28 20.67 39.29
CA LEU A 13 3.43 19.50 39.05
C LEU A 13 3.59 18.41 40.13
N ILE A 14 4.80 18.19 40.64
CA ILE A 14 5.07 17.20 41.70
C ILE A 14 4.50 17.68 43.05
N GLY A 15 4.51 18.99 43.30
CA GLY A 15 3.93 19.58 44.52
C GLY A 15 2.40 19.46 44.60
N ALA A 16 1.70 19.50 43.47
CA ALA A 16 0.23 19.39 43.42
C ALA A 16 -0.30 17.97 43.69
N LEU A 17 0.51 16.93 43.42
CA LEU A 17 0.13 15.53 43.64
C LEU A 17 0.08 15.14 45.13
N ASN A 18 0.77 15.86 46.01
CA ASN A 18 0.86 15.51 47.44
C ASN A 18 -0.27 16.10 48.32
N GLN A 19 -1.14 16.96 47.78
CA GLN A 19 -2.27 17.52 48.54
C GLN A 19 -3.53 16.64 48.49
N ALA A 20 -3.59 15.63 47.62
CA ALA A 20 -4.75 14.74 47.47
C ALA A 20 -4.86 13.66 48.56
N SER A 21 -3.83 13.44 49.39
CA SER A 21 -3.76 12.34 50.37
C SER A 21 -4.11 12.75 51.82
N ALA A 22 -4.64 13.95 52.05
CA ALA A 22 -4.93 14.48 53.41
C ALA A 22 -6.43 14.51 53.79
N GLN A 23 -7.32 13.77 53.12
CA GLN A 23 -8.69 13.58 53.58
C GLN A 23 -8.77 12.41 54.56
N ALA A 24 -8.88 12.74 55.85
CA ALA A 24 -9.21 11.80 56.91
C ALA A 24 -10.61 11.21 56.67
N ASN A 25 -10.68 9.89 56.45
CA ASN A 25 -11.93 9.13 56.39
C ASN A 25 -12.59 9.09 57.78
N GLN A 26 -13.63 9.90 57.99
CA GLN A 26 -14.65 9.61 59.00
C GLN A 26 -15.63 8.63 58.37
N THR A 27 -15.57 7.35 58.76
CA THR A 27 -16.59 6.37 58.40
C THR A 27 -17.90 6.82 59.05
N PRO A 28 -18.95 7.13 58.27
CA PRO A 28 -20.23 7.53 58.87
C PRO A 28 -20.77 6.34 59.66
N ILE A 29 -21.13 6.57 60.92
CA ILE A 29 -21.85 5.58 61.74
C ILE A 29 -23.16 5.31 61.01
N GLN A 30 -23.26 4.14 60.39
CA GLN A 30 -24.45 3.78 59.62
C GLN A 30 -25.58 3.47 60.61
N GLU A 31 -26.56 4.37 60.71
CA GLU A 31 -27.73 4.14 61.56
C GLU A 31 -28.48 2.90 61.08
N LEU A 32 -28.49 1.86 61.91
CA LEU A 32 -29.23 0.63 61.65
C LEU A 32 -30.74 0.94 61.70
N SER A 33 -31.45 0.59 60.63
CA SER A 33 -32.87 0.87 60.46
C SER A 33 -33.53 -0.26 59.67
N LEU A 34 -34.82 -0.48 59.91
CA LEU A 34 -35.61 -1.48 59.17
C LEU A 34 -36.05 -0.99 57.79
N ASN A 35 -36.17 0.33 57.60
CA ASN A 35 -36.74 0.93 56.39
C ASN A 35 -35.69 1.72 55.58
N SER A 36 -34.43 1.70 55.98
CA SER A 36 -33.36 2.41 55.28
C SER A 36 -32.04 1.64 55.36
N GLY A 37 -31.18 1.87 54.37
CA GLY A 37 -29.90 1.18 54.23
C GLY A 37 -30.00 -0.11 53.42
N THR A 38 -28.89 -0.84 53.36
CA THR A 38 -28.78 -2.12 52.64
C THR A 38 -29.67 -3.18 53.29
N ILE A 39 -30.00 -4.22 52.53
CA ILE A 39 -30.71 -5.39 53.06
C ILE A 39 -29.96 -5.95 54.28
N ASP A 40 -28.63 -6.06 54.19
CA ASP A 40 -27.76 -6.50 55.29
C ASP A 40 -27.96 -5.66 56.57
N ASN A 41 -27.97 -4.33 56.46
CA ASN A 41 -28.22 -3.44 57.59
C ASN A 41 -29.63 -3.61 58.19
N GLN A 42 -30.64 -3.90 57.35
CA GLN A 42 -32.00 -4.17 57.81
C GLN A 42 -32.09 -5.52 58.55
N PHE A 43 -31.37 -6.55 58.09
CA PHE A 43 -31.24 -7.82 58.80
C PHE A 43 -30.54 -7.63 60.15
N GLU A 44 -29.41 -6.93 60.17
CA GLU A 44 -28.65 -6.65 61.39
C GLU A 44 -29.47 -5.82 62.40
N TYR A 45 -30.26 -4.85 61.92
CA TYR A 45 -31.20 -4.09 62.76
C TYR A 45 -32.21 -5.01 63.46
N VAL A 46 -32.84 -5.93 62.71
CA VAL A 46 -33.84 -6.87 63.27
C VAL A 46 -33.22 -7.82 64.28
N ILE A 47 -32.01 -8.32 64.00
CA ILE A 47 -31.29 -9.24 64.90
C ILE A 47 -30.87 -8.55 66.19
N ARG A 48 -30.32 -7.32 66.12
CA ARG A 48 -29.88 -6.56 67.30
C ARG A 48 -31.04 -6.05 68.15
N ARG A 49 -32.12 -5.59 67.52
CA ARG A 49 -33.25 -4.96 68.21
C ARG A 49 -34.28 -5.97 68.73
N SER A 50 -34.24 -7.23 68.29
CA SER A 50 -35.12 -8.30 68.78
C SER A 50 -34.69 -8.81 70.16
N ASN A 51 -35.69 -9.16 70.97
CA ASN A 51 -35.47 -9.73 72.30
C ASN A 51 -34.83 -11.12 72.19
N SER A 52 -33.91 -11.44 73.10
CA SER A 52 -33.33 -12.78 73.21
C SER A 52 -34.10 -13.60 74.23
N TRP A 53 -34.34 -14.87 73.93
CA TRP A 53 -34.83 -15.86 74.89
C TRP A 53 -34.03 -17.15 74.69
N GLN A 54 -33.23 -17.53 75.69
CA GLN A 54 -32.25 -18.61 75.58
C GLN A 54 -31.38 -18.40 74.31
N ASP A 55 -31.28 -19.41 73.46
CA ASP A 55 -30.54 -19.39 72.19
C ASP A 55 -31.37 -18.85 71.01
N PHE A 56 -32.57 -18.30 71.25
CA PHE A 56 -33.48 -17.83 70.20
C PHE A 56 -33.66 -16.30 70.22
N LYS A 57 -33.90 -15.72 69.04
CA LYS A 57 -34.32 -14.33 68.87
C LYS A 57 -35.83 -14.23 68.62
N VAL A 58 -36.51 -13.47 69.46
CA VAL A 58 -37.95 -13.19 69.35
C VAL A 58 -38.15 -11.96 68.47
N ILE A 59 -38.38 -12.22 67.19
CA ILE A 59 -38.60 -11.18 66.18
C ILE A 59 -40.11 -10.91 66.03
N LYS A 60 -40.48 -9.63 65.95
CA LYS A 60 -41.87 -9.22 65.67
C LYS A 60 -42.26 -9.69 64.27
N LYS A 61 -43.43 -10.32 64.14
CA LYS A 61 -43.96 -10.80 62.84
C LYS A 61 -43.97 -9.71 61.77
N ASN A 62 -44.35 -8.47 62.12
CA ASN A 62 -44.36 -7.34 61.20
C ASN A 62 -42.97 -7.06 60.59
N TRP A 63 -41.91 -7.11 61.39
CA TRP A 63 -40.55 -6.87 60.91
C TRP A 63 -40.08 -7.95 59.93
N MET A 64 -40.48 -9.21 60.17
CA MET A 64 -40.18 -10.30 59.23
C MET A 64 -40.94 -10.14 57.91
N TYR A 65 -42.21 -9.68 57.94
CA TYR A 65 -42.97 -9.40 56.72
C TYR A 65 -42.37 -8.23 55.92
N THR A 66 -41.97 -7.15 56.60
CA THR A 66 -41.30 -6.01 55.96
C THR A 66 -39.98 -6.43 55.32
N LEU A 67 -39.14 -7.19 56.05
CA LEU A 67 -37.86 -7.67 55.54
C LEU A 67 -38.04 -8.60 54.33
N LYS A 68 -39.02 -9.50 54.39
CA LYS A 68 -39.41 -10.33 53.25
C LYS A 68 -39.83 -9.48 52.05
N ALA A 69 -40.64 -8.44 52.26
CA ALA A 69 -41.07 -7.55 51.17
C ALA A 69 -39.88 -6.82 50.54
N HIS A 70 -38.99 -6.24 51.34
CA HIS A 70 -37.81 -5.53 50.84
C HIS A 70 -36.82 -6.46 50.10
N THR A 71 -36.61 -7.68 50.60
CA THR A 71 -35.78 -8.69 49.91
C THR A 71 -36.35 -9.12 48.57
N LEU A 72 -37.66 -9.34 48.49
CA LEU A 72 -38.33 -9.68 47.24
C LEU A 72 -38.29 -8.52 46.24
N ASP A 73 -38.46 -7.29 46.70
CA ASP A 73 -38.38 -6.10 45.86
C ASP A 73 -36.97 -5.90 45.28
N SER A 74 -35.93 -6.02 46.12
CA SER A 74 -34.54 -5.95 45.67
C SER A 74 -34.19 -7.09 44.70
N LEU A 75 -34.70 -8.30 44.93
CA LEU A 75 -34.50 -9.42 44.00
C LEU A 75 -35.20 -9.18 42.66
N LYS A 76 -36.40 -8.61 42.68
CA LYS A 76 -37.14 -8.24 41.47
C LYS A 76 -36.39 -7.16 40.68
N ALA A 77 -35.92 -6.11 41.36
CA ALA A 77 -35.11 -5.06 40.75
C ALA A 77 -33.82 -5.63 40.11
N LEU A 78 -33.14 -6.57 40.79
CA LEU A 78 -31.98 -7.25 40.25
C LEU A 78 -32.32 -8.08 39.00
N HIS A 79 -33.47 -8.76 39.00
CA HIS A 79 -33.93 -9.52 37.84
C HIS A 79 -34.22 -8.62 36.63
N GLU A 80 -34.90 -7.49 36.85
CA GLU A 80 -35.17 -6.49 35.81
C GLU A 80 -33.87 -5.86 35.26
N GLN A 81 -32.89 -5.59 36.14
CA GLN A 81 -31.57 -5.11 35.73
C GLN A 81 -30.79 -6.16 34.91
N LEU A 82 -30.90 -7.44 35.28
CA LEU A 82 -30.26 -8.52 34.55
C LEU A 82 -30.88 -8.70 33.17
N GLU A 83 -32.21 -8.66 33.09
CA GLU A 83 -32.94 -8.74 31.81
C GLU A 83 -32.59 -7.56 30.90
N SER A 84 -32.60 -6.33 31.41
CA SER A 84 -32.18 -5.15 30.63
C SER A 84 -30.70 -5.18 30.23
N THR A 85 -29.81 -5.69 31.08
CA THR A 85 -28.40 -5.86 30.71
C THR A 85 -28.26 -6.91 29.61
N LYS A 86 -29.01 -8.00 29.69
CA LYS A 86 -29.00 -9.06 28.67
C LYS A 86 -29.49 -8.54 27.32
N THR A 87 -30.56 -7.74 27.28
CA THR A 87 -31.04 -7.14 26.02
C THR A 87 -30.03 -6.15 25.42
N VAL A 88 -29.34 -5.37 26.26
CA VAL A 88 -28.25 -4.49 25.81
C VAL A 88 -27.10 -5.31 25.23
N VAL A 89 -26.69 -6.40 25.87
CA VAL A 89 -25.64 -7.29 25.38
C VAL A 89 -26.03 -7.93 24.05
N GLU A 90 -27.28 -8.39 23.90
CA GLU A 90 -27.78 -8.94 22.62
C GLU A 90 -27.78 -7.88 21.51
N THR A 91 -28.17 -6.64 21.83
CA THR A 91 -28.16 -5.52 20.89
C THR A 91 -26.72 -5.16 20.46
N GLN A 92 -25.80 -5.04 21.41
CA GLN A 92 -24.39 -4.77 21.14
C GLN A 92 -23.74 -5.90 20.33
N LYS A 93 -24.08 -7.16 20.60
CA LYS A 93 -23.61 -8.30 19.81
C LYS A 93 -24.09 -8.19 18.36
N ALA A 94 -25.37 -7.85 18.14
CA ALA A 94 -25.90 -7.66 16.79
C ALA A 94 -25.21 -6.50 16.05
N GLU A 95 -24.93 -5.38 16.73
CA GLU A 95 -24.17 -4.27 16.15
C GLU A 95 -22.73 -4.66 15.81
N ILE A 96 -22.06 -5.43 16.67
CA ILE A 96 -20.71 -5.95 16.41
C ILE A 96 -20.72 -6.87 15.18
N ASP A 97 -21.66 -7.80 15.10
CA ASP A 97 -21.79 -8.72 13.97
C ASP A 97 -22.06 -7.94 12.66
N GLN A 98 -22.89 -6.89 12.72
CA GLN A 98 -23.14 -5.99 11.59
C GLN A 98 -21.90 -5.18 11.20
N LEU A 99 -21.16 -4.63 12.17
CA LEU A 99 -19.92 -3.88 11.92
C LEU A 99 -18.83 -4.77 11.33
N GLN A 100 -18.70 -6.00 11.81
CA GLN A 100 -17.77 -6.99 11.24
C GLN A 100 -18.14 -7.35 9.80
N SER A 101 -19.43 -7.56 9.52
CA SER A 101 -19.91 -7.78 8.15
C SER A 101 -19.61 -6.60 7.23
N ASN A 102 -19.88 -5.37 7.69
CA ASN A 102 -19.59 -4.15 6.93
C ASN A 102 -18.08 -3.95 6.69
N LEU A 103 -17.25 -4.27 7.68
CA LEU A 103 -15.79 -4.25 7.54
C LEU A 103 -15.31 -5.28 6.51
N GLY A 104 -15.83 -6.51 6.56
CA GLY A 104 -15.52 -7.55 5.58
C GLY A 104 -15.90 -7.13 4.15
N ASN A 105 -17.10 -6.58 3.98
CA ASN A 105 -17.56 -6.07 2.68
C ASN A 105 -16.73 -4.89 2.19
N THR A 106 -16.36 -3.97 3.09
CA THR A 106 -15.52 -2.81 2.76
C THR A 106 -14.11 -3.23 2.37
N GLN A 107 -13.51 -4.19 3.10
CA GLN A 107 -12.20 -4.73 2.75
C GLN A 107 -12.23 -5.42 1.39
N SER A 108 -13.24 -6.27 1.14
CA SER A 108 -13.41 -6.90 -0.17
C SER A 108 -13.61 -5.89 -1.29
N THR A 109 -14.35 -4.80 -1.04
CA THR A 109 -14.56 -3.72 -2.02
C THR A 109 -13.27 -2.94 -2.25
N LEU A 110 -12.49 -2.67 -1.21
CA LEU A 110 -11.18 -2.02 -1.32
C LEU A 110 -10.21 -2.90 -2.11
N ASP A 111 -10.16 -4.20 -1.85
CA ASP A 111 -9.29 -5.13 -2.57
C ASP A 111 -9.70 -5.23 -4.05
N ALA A 112 -11.00 -5.32 -4.34
CA ALA A 112 -11.52 -5.29 -5.71
C ALA A 112 -11.22 -3.96 -6.42
N THR A 113 -11.42 -2.83 -5.73
CA THR A 113 -11.14 -1.49 -6.28
C THR A 113 -9.66 -1.27 -6.51
N ASN A 114 -8.79 -1.77 -5.62
CA ASN A 114 -7.35 -1.73 -5.82
C ASN A 114 -6.93 -2.58 -7.01
N LEU A 115 -7.48 -3.80 -7.15
CA LEU A 115 -7.25 -4.64 -8.32
C LEU A 115 -7.69 -3.97 -9.62
N GLU A 116 -8.87 -3.35 -9.63
CA GLU A 116 -9.37 -2.62 -10.79
C GLU A 116 -8.52 -1.39 -11.09
N LYS A 117 -8.19 -0.59 -10.07
CA LYS A 117 -7.37 0.62 -10.22
C LYS A 117 -5.94 0.35 -10.64
N ASP A 118 -5.35 -0.75 -10.19
CA ASP A 118 -4.01 -1.17 -10.58
C ASP A 118 -3.99 -1.98 -11.87
N SER A 119 -5.15 -2.23 -12.46
CA SER A 119 -5.25 -2.86 -13.77
C SER A 119 -5.44 -1.84 -14.90
N MET A 120 -4.88 -2.15 -16.06
CA MET A 120 -5.14 -1.49 -17.33
C MET A 120 -5.42 -2.58 -18.38
N SER A 121 -6.34 -2.29 -19.29
CA SER A 121 -6.64 -3.21 -20.41
C SER A 121 -5.69 -2.94 -21.58
N LEU A 122 -4.99 -3.97 -22.03
CA LEU A 122 -4.19 -3.95 -23.26
C LEU A 122 -4.67 -5.11 -24.14
N PHE A 123 -5.13 -4.82 -25.37
CA PHE A 123 -5.71 -5.82 -26.29
C PHE A 123 -6.87 -6.64 -25.69
N GLY A 124 -7.63 -6.07 -24.75
CA GLY A 124 -8.74 -6.77 -24.08
C GLY A 124 -8.30 -7.67 -22.91
N LEU A 125 -7.00 -7.80 -22.66
CA LEU A 125 -6.46 -8.49 -21.48
C LEU A 125 -6.17 -7.48 -20.37
N GLN A 126 -6.66 -7.77 -19.17
CA GLN A 126 -6.45 -6.95 -17.98
C GLN A 126 -5.07 -7.27 -17.37
N MET A 127 -4.21 -6.27 -17.28
CA MET A 127 -2.84 -6.40 -16.80
C MET A 127 -2.50 -5.31 -15.78
N SER A 128 -1.58 -5.58 -14.85
CA SER A 128 -1.22 -4.59 -13.84
C SER A 128 -0.51 -3.37 -14.47
N LYS A 129 -0.61 -2.18 -13.86
CA LYS A 129 0.09 -0.97 -14.33
C LYS A 129 1.60 -1.16 -14.43
N GLY A 130 2.17 -1.93 -13.51
CA GLY A 130 3.58 -2.31 -13.54
C GLY A 130 3.91 -3.09 -14.81
N ALA A 131 3.16 -4.15 -15.09
CA ALA A 131 3.35 -4.96 -16.29
C ALA A 131 3.15 -4.12 -17.58
N TYR A 132 2.14 -3.27 -17.63
CA TYR A 132 1.90 -2.35 -18.76
C TYR A 132 3.11 -1.43 -18.98
N ASN A 133 3.59 -0.74 -17.94
CA ASN A 133 4.72 0.18 -18.07
C ASN A 133 6.01 -0.56 -18.47
N THR A 134 6.29 -1.73 -17.88
CA THR A 134 7.45 -2.54 -18.25
C THR A 134 7.37 -3.01 -19.71
N MET A 135 6.20 -3.47 -20.15
CA MET A 135 5.98 -3.89 -21.54
C MET A 135 6.16 -2.72 -22.52
N LEU A 136 5.60 -1.55 -22.20
CA LEU A 136 5.71 -0.35 -23.03
C LEU A 136 7.18 0.10 -23.16
N TRP A 137 7.91 0.17 -22.05
CA TRP A 137 9.34 0.50 -22.08
C TRP A 137 10.18 -0.58 -22.79
N SER A 138 9.81 -1.86 -22.69
CA SER A 138 10.45 -2.94 -23.44
C SER A 138 10.28 -2.77 -24.95
N VAL A 139 9.08 -2.38 -25.41
CA VAL A 139 8.82 -2.12 -26.83
C VAL A 139 9.61 -0.91 -27.31
N ILE A 140 9.64 0.19 -26.53
CA ILE A 140 10.43 1.38 -26.84
C ILE A 140 11.92 1.03 -26.94
N ALA A 141 12.46 0.30 -25.95
CA ALA A 141 13.85 -0.12 -25.94
C ALA A 141 14.18 -1.04 -27.12
N GLY A 142 13.30 -1.98 -27.45
CA GLY A 142 13.46 -2.87 -28.61
C GLY A 142 13.51 -2.10 -29.94
N LEU A 143 12.59 -1.15 -30.15
CA LEU A 143 12.61 -0.28 -31.32
C LEU A 143 13.88 0.58 -31.37
N PHE A 144 14.32 1.10 -30.23
CA PHE A 144 15.53 1.91 -30.14
C PHE A 144 16.78 1.11 -30.53
N VAL A 145 16.91 -0.12 -30.03
CA VAL A 145 18.00 -1.04 -30.43
C VAL A 145 17.95 -1.35 -31.92
N LEU A 146 16.76 -1.66 -32.45
CA LEU A 146 16.59 -1.95 -33.88
C LEU A 146 16.98 -0.74 -34.73
N LEU A 147 16.61 0.47 -34.33
CA LEU A 147 16.99 1.71 -35.00
C LEU A 147 18.52 1.91 -35.01
N LEU A 148 19.20 1.67 -33.89
CA LEU A 148 20.66 1.74 -33.83
C LEU A 148 21.32 0.72 -34.76
N VAL A 149 20.82 -0.52 -34.79
CA VAL A 149 21.29 -1.57 -35.71
C VAL A 149 21.08 -1.14 -37.15
N PHE A 150 19.93 -0.55 -37.47
CA PHE A 150 19.61 -0.07 -38.82
C PHE A 150 20.56 1.05 -39.26
N ILE A 151 20.80 2.05 -38.41
CA ILE A 151 21.77 3.13 -38.68
C ILE A 151 23.17 2.55 -38.91
N PHE A 152 23.62 1.63 -38.06
CA PHE A 152 24.93 1.00 -38.20
C PHE A 152 25.06 0.25 -39.52
N LYS A 153 24.09 -0.60 -39.86
CA LYS A 153 24.05 -1.35 -41.13
C LYS A 153 23.98 -0.42 -42.34
N PHE A 154 23.16 0.63 -42.27
CA PHE A 154 23.01 1.61 -43.34
C PHE A 154 24.31 2.37 -43.60
N ARG A 155 25.02 2.82 -42.54
CA ARG A 155 26.32 3.49 -42.69
C ARG A 155 27.37 2.58 -43.33
N ASN A 156 27.46 1.33 -42.88
CA ASN A 156 28.40 0.37 -43.45
C ASN A 156 28.10 0.08 -44.92
N SER A 157 26.82 -0.17 -45.24
CA SER A 157 26.41 -0.41 -46.63
C SER A 157 26.67 0.80 -47.52
N ASN A 158 26.39 2.02 -47.04
CA ASN A 158 26.62 3.22 -47.83
C ASN A 158 28.11 3.49 -48.09
N ALA A 159 28.98 3.17 -47.14
CA ALA A 159 30.43 3.26 -47.32
C ALA A 159 30.93 2.28 -48.40
N VAL A 160 30.47 1.02 -48.37
CA VAL A 160 30.82 0.01 -49.37
C VAL A 160 30.32 0.41 -50.76
N THR A 161 29.06 0.88 -50.88
CA THR A 161 28.51 1.34 -52.16
C THR A 161 29.30 2.52 -52.71
N ARG A 162 29.74 3.45 -51.86
CA ARG A 162 30.56 4.59 -52.29
C ARG A 162 31.94 4.14 -52.77
N ALA A 163 32.59 3.21 -52.05
CA ALA A 163 33.87 2.65 -52.46
C ALA A 163 33.77 1.89 -53.80
N ALA A 164 32.71 1.09 -53.98
CA ALA A 164 32.46 0.37 -55.24
C ALA A 164 32.22 1.33 -56.41
N LYS A 165 31.52 2.45 -56.21
CA LYS A 165 31.35 3.48 -57.24
C LYS A 165 32.67 4.14 -57.63
N ILE A 166 33.52 4.45 -56.67
CA ILE A 166 34.85 5.03 -56.93
C ILE A 166 35.73 4.03 -57.68
N ALA A 167 35.76 2.76 -57.23
CA ALA A 167 36.52 1.72 -57.91
C ALA A 167 36.04 1.49 -59.35
N LEU A 168 34.72 1.57 -59.59
CA LEU A 168 34.16 1.49 -60.94
C LEU A 168 34.67 2.64 -61.81
N GLU A 169 34.58 3.88 -61.32
CA GLU A 169 35.05 5.08 -62.03
C GLU A 169 36.55 5.00 -62.35
N GLU A 170 37.37 4.52 -61.42
CA GLU A 170 38.81 4.30 -61.61
C GLU A 170 39.06 3.24 -62.70
N THR A 171 38.35 2.09 -62.65
CA THR A 171 38.50 1.05 -63.69
C THR A 171 38.01 1.49 -65.07
N GLU A 172 36.97 2.32 -65.15
CA GLU A 172 36.50 2.89 -66.40
C GLU A 172 37.55 3.84 -66.99
N GLN A 173 38.16 4.70 -66.17
CA GLN A 173 39.25 5.58 -66.60
C GLN A 173 40.47 4.79 -67.08
N GLU A 174 40.92 3.78 -66.33
CA GLU A 174 42.03 2.91 -66.74
C GLU A 174 41.71 2.18 -68.05
N PHE A 175 40.48 1.72 -68.23
CA PHE A 175 40.05 1.05 -69.45
C PHE A 175 40.03 1.99 -70.65
N GLU A 176 39.53 3.22 -70.48
CA GLU A 176 39.56 4.26 -71.51
C GLU A 176 41.00 4.63 -71.89
N GLU A 177 41.89 4.77 -70.91
CA GLU A 177 43.30 5.07 -71.14
C GLU A 177 44.00 3.90 -71.85
N HIS A 178 43.77 2.66 -71.43
CA HIS A 178 44.24 1.47 -72.12
C HIS A 178 43.77 1.42 -73.58
N ARG A 179 42.48 1.71 -73.82
CA ARG A 179 41.90 1.76 -75.17
C ARG A 179 42.56 2.84 -76.02
N ARG A 180 42.81 4.02 -75.45
CA ARG A 180 43.49 5.13 -76.13
C ARG A 180 44.92 4.74 -76.50
N VAL A 181 45.68 4.17 -75.57
CA VAL A 181 47.06 3.71 -75.81
C VAL A 181 47.10 2.59 -76.85
N ALA A 182 46.16 1.64 -76.81
CA ALA A 182 46.06 0.58 -77.81
C ALA A 182 45.80 1.15 -79.22
N LEU A 183 44.88 2.11 -79.35
CA LEU A 183 44.63 2.81 -80.61
C LEU A 183 45.87 3.57 -81.11
N GLU A 184 46.57 4.29 -80.23
CA GLU A 184 47.80 4.99 -80.60
C GLU A 184 48.90 4.02 -81.07
N ARG A 185 49.03 2.86 -80.42
CA ARG A 185 49.96 1.79 -80.84
C ARG A 185 49.59 1.25 -82.22
N GLU A 186 48.32 0.92 -82.45
CA GLU A 186 47.86 0.45 -83.76
C GLU A 186 48.08 1.50 -84.85
N GLN A 187 47.81 2.77 -84.57
CA GLN A 187 48.05 3.87 -85.51
C GLN A 187 49.55 4.02 -85.83
N LYS A 188 50.43 3.92 -84.84
CA LYS A 188 51.88 3.96 -85.04
C LYS A 188 52.36 2.76 -85.87
N VAL A 189 51.91 1.55 -85.56
CA VAL A 189 52.26 0.34 -86.31
C VAL A 189 51.80 0.43 -87.76
N ARG A 190 50.57 0.92 -88.01
CA ARG A 190 50.07 1.14 -89.37
C ARG A 190 50.90 2.17 -90.14
N ARG A 191 51.32 3.26 -89.50
CA ARG A 191 52.23 4.25 -90.11
C ARG A 191 53.58 3.63 -90.46
N GLN A 192 54.20 2.91 -89.53
CA GLN A 192 55.47 2.20 -89.76
C GLN A 192 55.36 1.17 -90.90
N LEU A 193 54.27 0.40 -90.95
CA LEU A 193 54.03 -0.54 -92.03
C LEU A 193 53.91 0.17 -93.39
N GLN A 194 53.22 1.30 -93.44
CA GLN A 194 53.10 2.10 -94.67
C GLN A 194 54.46 2.66 -95.10
N ASP A 195 55.28 3.13 -94.16
CA ASP A 195 56.63 3.62 -94.42
C ASP A 195 57.54 2.50 -94.96
N GLU A 196 57.47 1.28 -94.41
CA GLU A 196 58.19 0.11 -94.91
C GLU A 196 57.72 -0.29 -96.33
N ILE A 197 56.42 -0.27 -96.61
CA ILE A 197 55.89 -0.53 -97.96
C ILE A 197 56.38 0.53 -98.96
N ASN A 198 56.35 1.81 -98.58
CA ASN A 198 56.81 2.91 -99.42
C ASN A 198 58.32 2.81 -99.69
N LYS A 199 59.10 2.41 -98.68
CA LYS A 199 60.54 2.17 -98.79
C LYS A 199 60.86 1.00 -99.74
N GLN A 200 60.09 -0.10 -99.68
CA GLN A 200 60.25 -1.22 -100.62
C GLN A 200 59.86 -0.87 -102.06
N LYS A 201 58.82 -0.05 -102.26
CA LYS A 201 58.40 0.39 -103.61
C LYS A 201 59.29 1.46 -104.24
N GLY A 202 60.04 2.23 -103.44
CA GLY A 202 61.01 3.21 -103.91
C GLY A 202 62.41 2.66 -104.20
N MET A 203 62.66 1.37 -103.92
CA MET A 203 63.91 0.66 -104.20
C MET A 203 63.75 -0.38 -105.33
N ALA A 204 62.96 -0.07 -106.36
CA ALA A 204 62.80 -0.83 -107.59
C ALA A 204 63.00 0.07 -108.81
#